data_AF-A0A151TQW7-F1
#
_entry.id   AF-A0A151TQW7-F1
#
_cell.length_a   1.000
_cell.length_b   1.000
_cell.length_c   1.000
_cell.angle_alpha   90.00
_cell.angle_beta   90.00
_cell.angle_gamma   90.00
#
_symmetry.space_group_name_H-M   'P 1'
#
loop_
_entity.id
_entity.type
_entity.pdbx_description
1 polymer ?
#
loop_
_entity_poly.entity_id
_entity_poly.type
_entity_poly.pdbx_seq_one_letter_code
_entity_poly.pdbx_strand_id
1 'polypeptide(L)'
;MGKPLGYAVGRVREAVEKMNDEYVRSALDYVGSLEDMDLLRDVFYNSGGGKGREPNLYVVGWTNFAYLETDFGWGKPLCLLPGNINSDGKAFLLDTATGDGFVVAVCLQASLIDHLNKLFYEDIENPASKL
;
A
#
# COMPACT_ATOMS: atom_id res chain seq x y z
N MET A 1 19.63 -14.99 11.35
CA MET A 1 18.64 -14.14 12.04
C MET A 1 18.11 -13.12 11.04
N GLY A 2 16.79 -13.00 10.90
CA GLY A 2 16.18 -11.96 10.07
C GLY A 2 16.38 -10.57 10.68
N LYS A 3 16.30 -9.52 9.87
CA LYS A 3 16.31 -8.14 10.37
C LYS A 3 15.00 -7.88 11.16
N PRO A 4 15.02 -7.09 12.23
CA PRO A 4 13.82 -6.80 13.02
C PRO A 4 12.82 -5.93 12.24
N LEU A 5 11.54 -5.92 12.64
CA LEU A 5 10.51 -5.09 12.02
C LEU A 5 10.91 -3.61 11.93
N GLY A 6 11.57 -3.08 12.96
CA GLY A 6 12.08 -1.71 12.99
C GLY A 6 13.05 -1.38 11.85
N TYR A 7 13.79 -2.37 11.33
CA TYR A 7 14.62 -2.17 10.14
C TYR A 7 13.75 -1.89 8.91
N ALA A 8 12.70 -2.68 8.68
CA ALA A 8 11.79 -2.48 7.55
C ALA A 8 11.06 -1.13 7.66
N VAL A 9 10.59 -0.77 8.86
CA VAL A 9 9.98 0.54 9.15
C VAL A 9 10.95 1.69 8.84
N GLY A 10 12.22 1.57 9.25
CA GLY A 10 13.25 2.57 8.96
C GLY A 10 13.46 2.78 7.46
N ARG A 11 13.52 1.69 6.67
CA ARG A 11 13.66 1.75 5.21
C ARG A 11 12.50 2.44 4.52
N VAL A 12 11.27 2.19 4.98
CA VAL A 12 10.07 2.88 4.47
C VAL A 12 10.12 4.38 4.82
N ARG A 13 10.46 4.71 6.07
CA ARG A 13 10.60 6.10 6.52
C ARG A 13 11.64 6.87 5.70
N GLU A 14 12.84 6.31 5.52
CA GLU A 14 13.90 6.89 4.68
C GLU A 14 13.40 7.19 3.26
N ALA A 15 12.65 6.25 2.65
CA ALA A 15 12.13 6.41 1.30
C ALA A 15 11.05 7.51 1.22
N VAL A 16 10.19 7.62 2.23
CA VAL A 16 9.17 8.69 2.31
C VAL A 16 9.82 10.04 2.54
N GLU A 17 10.79 10.15 3.45
CA GLU A 17 11.49 11.40 3.75
C GLU A 17 12.34 11.92 2.56
N LYS A 18 12.79 11.01 1.68
CA LYS A 18 13.47 11.37 0.43
C LYS A 18 12.57 12.13 -0.55
N MET A 19 11.24 11.98 -0.47
CA MET A 19 10.27 12.67 -1.32
C MET A 19 10.07 14.14 -0.88
N ASN A 20 11.16 14.91 -0.84
CA ASN A 20 11.15 16.32 -0.53
C ASN A 20 10.88 17.19 -1.79
N ASP A 21 10.72 18.51 -1.62
CA ASP A 21 10.41 19.44 -2.72
C ASP A 21 11.43 19.35 -3.87
N GLU A 22 12.72 19.28 -3.55
CA GLU A 22 13.80 19.17 -4.55
C GLU A 22 13.69 17.87 -5.36
N TYR A 23 13.52 16.73 -4.68
CA TYR A 23 13.39 15.43 -5.35
C TYR A 23 12.13 15.37 -6.20
N VAL A 24 11.01 15.89 -5.71
CA VAL A 24 9.74 15.93 -6.46
C VAL A 24 9.88 16.79 -7.71
N ARG A 25 10.49 17.98 -7.62
CA ARG A 25 10.76 18.83 -8.80
C ARG A 25 11.66 18.12 -9.80
N SER A 26 12.75 17.52 -9.34
CA SER A 26 13.65 16.75 -10.20
C SER A 26 12.96 15.57 -10.88
N ALA A 27 12.06 14.87 -10.18
CA ALA A 27 11.26 13.81 -10.76
C ALA A 27 10.30 14.34 -11.84
N LEU A 28 9.68 15.51 -11.62
CA LEU A 28 8.82 16.16 -12.63
C LEU A 28 9.61 16.60 -13.86
N ASP A 29 10.80 17.18 -13.68
CA ASP A 29 11.70 17.55 -14.78
C ASP A 29 12.12 16.31 -15.59
N TYR A 30 12.45 15.21 -14.90
CA TYR A 30 12.75 13.93 -15.55
C TYR A 30 11.56 13.43 -16.37
N VAL A 31 10.37 13.37 -15.78
CA VAL A 31 9.15 12.95 -16.47
C VAL A 31 8.86 13.84 -17.68
N GLY A 32 9.02 15.16 -17.54
CA GLY A 32 8.83 16.11 -18.65
C GLY A 32 9.86 16.03 -19.77
N SER A 33 11.02 15.41 -19.51
CA SER A 33 12.07 15.18 -20.52
C SER A 33 11.91 13.91 -21.35
N LEU A 34 10.99 13.03 -20.96
CA LEU A 34 10.77 11.77 -21.66
C LEU A 34 9.99 12.00 -22.97
N GLU A 35 10.54 11.51 -24.07
CA GLU A 35 9.88 11.55 -25.38
C GLU A 35 8.76 10.51 -25.51
N ASP A 36 8.89 9.37 -24.81
CA ASP A 36 7.93 8.28 -24.79
C ASP A 36 7.36 8.06 -23.37
N MET A 37 6.11 8.47 -23.19
CA MET A 37 5.38 8.36 -21.93
C MET A 37 4.77 6.97 -21.72
N ASP A 38 4.71 6.11 -22.74
CA ASP A 38 4.17 4.76 -22.59
C ASP A 38 5.05 3.89 -21.69
N LEU A 39 6.36 4.16 -21.65
CA LEU A 39 7.29 3.52 -20.71
C LEU A 39 6.91 3.78 -19.25
N LEU A 40 6.51 5.01 -18.90
CA LEU A 40 6.05 5.31 -17.56
C LEU A 40 4.70 4.63 -17.28
N ARG A 41 3.78 4.71 -18.25
CA ARG A 41 2.47 4.07 -18.13
C ARG A 41 2.61 2.58 -17.84
N ASP A 42 3.45 1.85 -18.56
CA ASP A 42 3.68 0.43 -18.30
C ASP A 42 4.33 0.18 -16.93
N VAL A 43 5.28 1.01 -16.51
CA VAL A 43 5.93 0.92 -15.20
C VAL A 43 5.02 1.36 -14.04
N PHE A 44 3.89 2.03 -14.27
CA PHE A 44 2.93 2.36 -13.19
C PHE A 44 1.69 1.47 -13.21
N TYR A 45 1.22 1.06 -14.40
CA TYR A 45 0.01 0.28 -14.57
C TYR A 45 0.28 -1.23 -14.51
N ASN A 46 1.38 -1.68 -15.12
CA ASN A 46 1.72 -3.11 -15.25
C ASN A 46 2.75 -3.58 -14.22
N SER A 47 3.38 -2.68 -13.48
CA SER A 47 4.38 -3.02 -12.46
C SER A 47 3.80 -3.73 -11.22
N GLY A 48 2.48 -3.73 -11.06
CA GLY A 48 1.78 -4.68 -10.18
C GLY A 48 1.10 -5.85 -10.91
N GLY A 49 1.14 -5.88 -12.24
CA GLY A 49 0.29 -6.73 -13.11
C GLY A 49 1.03 -7.77 -13.94
N GLY A 50 2.36 -7.90 -13.80
CA GLY A 50 3.10 -8.99 -14.42
C GLY A 50 2.62 -10.33 -13.86
N LYS A 51 2.09 -11.21 -14.72
CA LYS A 51 1.87 -12.63 -14.35
C LYS A 51 3.21 -13.28 -14.07
N GLY A 52 3.65 -13.24 -12.82
CA GLY A 52 4.78 -14.00 -12.34
C GLY A 52 5.49 -13.35 -11.16
N ARG A 53 5.38 -13.99 -9.99
CA ARG A 53 6.40 -14.11 -8.92
C ARG A 53 7.25 -12.86 -8.60
N GLU A 54 6.75 -11.66 -8.84
CA GLU A 54 7.52 -10.45 -8.55
C GLU A 54 7.51 -10.24 -7.03
N PRO A 55 8.67 -10.12 -6.36
CA PRO A 55 8.73 -9.97 -4.91
C PRO A 55 8.32 -8.56 -4.45
N ASN A 56 7.86 -7.71 -5.37
CA ASN A 56 7.52 -6.33 -5.11
C ASN A 56 6.09 -6.22 -4.58
N LEU A 57 5.90 -5.31 -3.62
CA LEU A 57 4.62 -5.02 -2.99
C LEU A 57 4.33 -3.53 -3.17
N TYR A 58 3.12 -3.22 -3.61
CA TYR A 58 2.59 -1.87 -3.76
C TYR A 58 1.56 -1.62 -2.69
N VAL A 59 1.88 -0.74 -1.75
CA VAL A 59 0.99 -0.38 -0.65
C VAL A 59 0.54 1.06 -0.82
N VAL A 60 -0.77 1.29 -0.83
CA VAL A 60 -1.37 2.62 -0.93
C VAL A 60 -2.19 2.90 0.32
N GLY A 61 -1.87 4.02 1.00
CA GLY A 61 -2.69 4.52 2.10
C GLY A 61 -3.83 5.37 1.58
N TRP A 62 -5.07 4.94 1.83
CA TRP A 62 -6.27 5.79 1.74
C TRP A 62 -6.70 6.29 3.12
N THR A 63 -5.79 6.19 4.10
CA THR A 63 -5.97 6.78 5.42
C THR A 63 -5.97 8.30 5.32
N ASN A 64 -6.79 8.96 6.14
CA ASN A 64 -6.99 10.42 6.13
C ASN A 64 -7.72 11.00 4.91
N PHE A 65 -8.31 10.19 4.03
CA PHE A 65 -9.26 10.73 3.06
C PHE A 65 -10.57 11.10 3.78
N ALA A 66 -11.06 12.32 3.57
CA ALA A 66 -12.30 12.81 4.18
C ALA A 66 -13.59 12.19 3.58
N TYR A 67 -13.55 10.96 3.04
CA TYR A 67 -14.71 10.33 2.41
C TYR A 67 -15.85 10.08 3.39
N LEU A 68 -15.54 9.80 4.67
CA LEU A 68 -16.54 9.64 5.72
C LEU A 68 -17.35 10.92 5.97
N GLU A 69 -16.88 12.08 5.51
CA GLU A 69 -17.61 13.35 5.58
C GLU A 69 -18.51 13.60 4.37
N THR A 70 -18.56 12.68 3.40
CA THR A 70 -19.36 12.85 2.19
C THR A 70 -20.82 12.47 2.48
N ASP A 71 -21.72 13.45 2.53
CA ASP A 71 -23.16 13.20 2.69
C ASP A 71 -23.95 13.85 1.55
N PHE A 72 -24.66 13.03 0.77
CA PHE A 72 -25.49 13.48 -0.34
C PHE A 72 -26.95 13.77 0.08
N GLY A 73 -27.27 13.68 1.37
CA GLY A 73 -28.61 13.85 1.94
C GLY A 73 -29.24 12.55 2.45
N TRP A 74 -28.53 11.43 2.39
CA TRP A 74 -28.99 10.11 2.87
C TRP A 74 -28.12 9.53 3.98
N GLY A 75 -27.18 10.33 4.50
CA GLY A 75 -26.23 9.92 5.54
C GLY A 75 -24.84 9.62 4.99
N LYS A 76 -23.90 9.47 5.92
CA LYS A 76 -22.48 9.22 5.66
C LYS A 76 -22.22 7.78 5.17
N PRO A 77 -21.12 7.52 4.42
CA PRO A 77 -20.76 6.18 3.96
C PRO A 77 -20.44 5.26 5.14
N LEU A 78 -20.85 3.98 5.03
CA LEU A 78 -20.52 2.96 6.01
C LEU A 78 -19.06 2.47 5.87
N CYS A 79 -18.56 2.37 4.64
CA CYS A 79 -17.17 1.99 4.37
C CYS A 79 -16.74 2.53 2.99
N LEU A 80 -15.43 2.62 2.80
CA LEU A 80 -14.79 2.78 1.50
C LEU A 80 -13.92 1.54 1.28
N LEU A 81 -14.03 0.92 0.12
CA LEU A 81 -13.24 -0.25 -0.26
C LEU A 81 -12.84 -0.13 -1.74
N PRO A 82 -11.68 -0.66 -2.14
CA PRO A 82 -11.34 -0.76 -3.56
C PRO A 82 -12.32 -1.69 -4.27
N GLY A 83 -12.90 -1.25 -5.39
CA GLY A 83 -13.90 -2.04 -6.13
C GLY A 83 -13.35 -3.33 -6.75
N ASN A 84 -12.10 -3.29 -7.24
CA ASN A 84 -11.37 -4.48 -7.71
C ASN A 84 -9.87 -4.27 -7.50
N ILE A 85 -9.19 -5.23 -6.85
CA ILE A 85 -7.73 -5.26 -6.76
C ILE A 85 -7.25 -6.26 -7.81
N ASN A 86 -6.91 -5.73 -8.98
CA ASN A 86 -6.73 -6.53 -10.20
C ASN A 86 -5.34 -7.13 -10.37
N SER A 87 -4.48 -7.11 -9.35
CA SER A 87 -3.08 -7.48 -9.55
C SER A 87 -2.39 -7.95 -8.25
N ASP A 88 -1.55 -8.98 -8.39
CA ASP A 88 -0.79 -9.60 -7.31
C ASP A 88 0.17 -8.58 -6.67
N GLY A 89 0.29 -8.60 -5.34
CA GLY A 89 1.18 -7.68 -4.62
C GLY A 89 0.66 -6.24 -4.53
N LYS A 90 -0.65 -5.99 -4.70
CA LYS A 90 -1.27 -4.69 -4.38
C LYS A 90 -2.03 -4.76 -3.06
N ALA A 91 -1.78 -3.78 -2.18
CA ALA A 91 -2.43 -3.61 -0.91
C ALA A 91 -2.93 -2.16 -0.72
N PHE A 92 -4.08 -2.04 -0.08
CA PHE A 92 -4.68 -0.77 0.33
C PHE A 92 -4.87 -0.76 1.85
N LEU A 93 -4.49 0.33 2.49
CA LEU A 93 -4.75 0.59 3.90
C LEU A 93 -5.87 1.64 4.01
N LEU A 94 -6.95 1.32 4.70
CA LEU A 94 -8.15 2.15 4.80
C LEU A 94 -8.57 2.33 6.26
N ASP A 95 -9.10 3.49 6.62
CA ASP A 95 -9.63 3.73 7.97
C ASP A 95 -11.03 3.11 8.12
N THR A 96 -11.33 2.56 9.30
CA THR A 96 -12.71 2.16 9.64
C THR A 96 -13.58 3.40 9.78
N ALA A 97 -14.87 3.30 9.43
CA ALA A 97 -15.80 4.43 9.59
C ALA A 97 -15.98 4.87 11.05
N THR A 98 -15.75 3.95 11.98
CA THR A 98 -15.76 4.14 13.43
C THR A 98 -14.49 4.79 13.97
N GLY A 99 -13.38 4.80 13.21
CA GLY A 99 -12.09 5.34 13.63
C GLY A 99 -11.35 4.50 14.68
N ASP A 100 -11.82 3.28 14.95
CA ASP A 100 -11.25 2.35 15.93
C ASP A 100 -10.17 1.43 15.34
N GLY A 101 -9.89 1.52 14.05
CA GLY A 101 -8.88 0.71 13.40
C GLY A 101 -8.74 0.97 11.90
N PHE A 102 -8.15 0.00 11.22
CA PHE A 102 -7.92 0.03 9.78
C PHE A 102 -8.26 -1.31 9.13
N VAL A 103 -8.51 -1.27 7.82
CA VAL A 103 -8.70 -2.44 6.97
C VAL A 103 -7.51 -2.54 6.01
N VAL A 104 -6.97 -3.75 5.85
CA VAL A 104 -5.98 -4.07 4.81
C VAL A 104 -6.68 -4.87 3.72
N ALA A 105 -6.90 -4.26 2.57
CA ALA A 105 -7.43 -4.93 1.38
C ALA A 105 -6.27 -5.28 0.44
N VAL A 106 -6.03 -6.56 0.19
CA VAL A 106 -4.84 -7.03 -0.54
C VAL A 106 -5.19 -8.09 -1.58
N CYS A 107 -4.50 -8.07 -2.72
CA CYS A 107 -4.49 -9.17 -3.68
C CYS A 107 -3.12 -9.85 -3.64
N LEU A 108 -3.12 -11.15 -3.30
CA LEU A 108 -1.93 -12.01 -3.33
C LEU A 108 -2.27 -13.35 -3.98
N GLN A 109 -1.26 -14.09 -4.41
CA GLN A 109 -1.40 -15.51 -4.73
C GLN A 109 -2.04 -16.26 -3.56
N ALA A 110 -2.99 -17.15 -3.86
CA ALA A 110 -3.74 -17.90 -2.86
C ALA A 110 -2.84 -18.63 -1.85
N SER A 111 -1.69 -19.15 -2.30
CA SER A 111 -0.70 -19.83 -1.44
C SER A 111 -0.02 -18.91 -0.41
N LEU A 112 -0.06 -17.59 -0.60
CA LEU A 112 0.51 -16.61 0.32
C LEU A 112 -0.51 -16.05 1.33
N ILE A 113 -1.81 -16.22 1.07
CA ILE A 113 -2.88 -15.68 1.93
C ILE A 113 -2.83 -16.32 3.33
N ASP A 114 -2.68 -17.64 3.42
CA ASP A 114 -2.60 -18.33 4.72
C ASP A 114 -1.35 -17.91 5.51
N HIS A 115 -0.23 -17.71 4.81
CA HIS A 115 1.01 -17.22 5.42
C HIS A 115 0.86 -15.78 5.91
N LEU A 116 0.18 -14.92 5.16
CA LEU A 116 -0.09 -13.55 5.56
C LEU A 116 -0.95 -13.52 6.82
N ASN A 117 -2.06 -14.26 6.86
CA ASN A 117 -2.93 -14.30 8.04
C ASN A 117 -2.16 -14.74 9.28
N LYS A 118 -1.33 -15.77 9.15
CA LYS A 118 -0.46 -16.25 10.23
C LYS A 118 0.47 -15.15 10.74
N LEU A 119 1.23 -14.53 9.84
CA LEU A 119 2.18 -13.47 10.19
C LEU A 119 1.48 -12.23 10.75
N PHE A 120 0.31 -11.87 10.23
CA PHE A 120 -0.37 -10.65 10.62
C PHE A 120 -1.01 -10.77 12.00
N TYR A 121 -1.68 -11.88 12.31
CA TYR A 121 -2.39 -12.01 13.59
C TYR A 121 -1.52 -12.65 14.68
N GLU A 122 -0.74 -13.70 14.38
CA GLU A 122 0.00 -14.42 15.43
C GLU A 122 1.24 -13.65 15.92
N ASP A 123 1.96 -12.94 15.04
CA ASP A 123 3.14 -12.17 15.46
C ASP A 123 2.79 -10.83 16.13
N ILE A 124 1.60 -10.26 15.84
CA ILE A 124 1.13 -9.01 16.46
C ILE A 124 0.56 -9.27 17.86
N GLU A 125 -0.19 -10.36 18.04
CA GLU A 125 -0.82 -10.69 19.33
C GLU A 125 0.16 -11.30 20.35
N ASN A 126 1.31 -11.82 19.90
CA ASN A 126 2.29 -12.45 20.79
C ASN A 126 3.74 -11.97 20.54
N PRO A 127 4.03 -10.67 20.77
CA PRO A 127 5.36 -10.09 20.56
C PRO A 127 6.43 -10.69 21.50
N ALA A 128 6.01 -11.36 22.58
CA ALA A 128 6.89 -11.98 23.57
C ALA A 128 7.47 -13.34 23.13
N SER A 129 7.00 -13.94 22.03
CA SER A 129 7.48 -15.25 21.55
C SER A 129 8.81 -15.19 20.78
N LYS A 130 9.35 -13.99 20.54
CA LYS A 130 10.56 -13.77 19.72
C LYS A 130 11.59 -12.79 20.34
N LEU A 131 11.52 -12.53 21.65
CA LEU A 131 12.61 -11.90 22.42
C LEU A 131 13.50 -12.97 23.06
#